data_AF-F8H5N7-F1
#
_entry.id   AF-F8H5N7-F1
#
_cell.length_a   1.000
_cell.length_b   1.000
_cell.length_c   1.000
_cell.angle_alpha   90.00
_cell.angle_beta   90.00
_cell.angle_gamma   90.00
#
_symmetry.space_group_name_H-M   'P 1'
#
loop_
_entity.id
_entity.type
_entity.pdbx_description
1 polymer ?
#
loop_
_entity_poly.entity_id
_entity_poly.type
_entity_poly.pdbx_seq_one_letter_code
_entity_poly.pdbx_strand_id
1 'polypeptide(L)'
;MGGFIAVEGLDGVGKSTVVQQLAGCFSGHAMSTPGAALRECRQAVLHAFAEDELAKALFYTASVSSQGRQARKKAERGEWVFMDRYWASTFAYAKARGVTAEIETLSLSLIQPDLTVLLLLNESERQRRLHARGATVEDMETLDPIFRQCVLDELQARANLVIDITGLNVAEVANSVSGAIRANGPRTVA
;
A
#
# COMPACT_ATOMS: atom_id res chain seq x y z
N MET A 1 16.51 16.41 -2.17
CA MET A 1 15.18 16.52 -1.52
C MET A 1 14.54 15.16 -1.61
N GLY A 2 14.04 14.62 -0.50
CA GLY A 2 13.53 13.26 -0.39
C GLY A 2 12.24 13.21 0.43
N GLY A 3 11.64 12.03 0.50
CA GLY A 3 10.37 11.81 1.18
C GLY A 3 9.97 10.35 1.17
N PHE A 4 9.21 9.93 2.18
CA PHE A 4 8.65 8.59 2.31
C PHE A 4 7.16 8.63 1.96
N ILE A 5 6.79 8.04 0.82
CA ILE A 5 5.43 8.02 0.28
C ILE A 5 4.89 6.59 0.32
N ALA A 6 3.73 6.38 0.92
CA ALA A 6 2.99 5.12 0.84
C ALA A 6 2.00 5.18 -0.33
N VAL A 7 1.98 4.12 -1.15
CA VAL A 7 1.03 3.95 -2.26
C VAL A 7 0.10 2.79 -1.91
N GLU A 8 -1.17 3.10 -1.76
CA GLU A 8 -2.23 2.23 -1.28
C GLU A 8 -3.29 1.99 -2.35
N GLY A 9 -4.13 0.96 -2.15
CA GLY A 9 -5.18 0.56 -3.07
C GLY A 9 -5.40 -0.94 -3.09
N LEU A 10 -6.52 -1.36 -3.69
CA LEU A 10 -6.86 -2.79 -3.83
C LEU A 10 -5.87 -3.54 -4.72
N ASP A 11 -5.88 -4.86 -4.65
CA ASP A 11 -5.18 -5.67 -5.64
C ASP A 11 -5.77 -5.47 -7.05
N GLY A 12 -4.91 -5.59 -8.07
CA GLY A 12 -5.28 -5.35 -9.47
C GLY A 12 -5.21 -3.89 -9.93
N VAL A 13 -5.05 -2.90 -9.03
CA VAL A 13 -4.96 -1.48 -9.43
C VAL A 13 -3.61 -1.09 -10.06
N GLY A 14 -2.56 -1.90 -9.87
CA GLY A 14 -1.24 -1.67 -10.47
C GLY A 14 -0.23 -0.92 -9.60
N LYS A 15 -0.40 -0.93 -8.27
CA LYS A 15 0.49 -0.25 -7.30
C LYS A 15 1.97 -0.52 -7.52
N SER A 16 2.36 -1.80 -7.66
CA SER A 16 3.76 -2.19 -7.86
C SER A 16 4.37 -1.52 -9.09
N THR A 17 3.64 -1.48 -10.21
CA THR A 17 4.05 -0.76 -11.42
C THR A 17 4.20 0.73 -11.15
N VAL A 18 3.22 1.36 -10.49
CA VAL A 18 3.26 2.80 -10.17
C VAL A 18 4.45 3.14 -9.26
N VAL A 19 4.69 2.35 -8.22
CA VAL A 19 5.81 2.54 -7.28
C VAL A 19 7.16 2.45 -8.00
N GLN A 20 7.33 1.50 -8.93
CA GLN A 20 8.56 1.41 -9.74
C GLN A 20 8.74 2.62 -10.66
N GLN A 21 7.65 3.08 -11.32
CA GLN A 21 7.70 4.27 -12.17
C GLN A 21 8.03 5.53 -11.36
N LEU A 22 7.43 5.70 -10.18
CA LEU A 22 7.72 6.82 -9.29
C LEU A 22 9.19 6.80 -8.83
N ALA A 23 9.71 5.63 -8.44
CA ALA A 23 11.12 5.49 -8.10
C ALA A 23 12.04 5.93 -9.25
N GLY A 24 11.71 5.56 -10.50
CA GLY A 24 12.40 6.06 -11.69
C GLY A 24 12.30 7.59 -11.84
N CYS A 25 11.08 8.14 -11.80
CA CYS A 25 10.81 9.57 -12.01
C CYS A 25 11.46 10.49 -10.98
N PHE A 26 11.65 10.02 -9.75
CA PHE A 26 12.23 10.79 -8.65
C PHE A 26 13.67 10.38 -8.32
N SER A 27 14.27 9.44 -9.07
CA SER A 27 15.57 8.83 -8.73
C SER A 27 15.60 8.30 -7.29
N GLY A 28 14.53 7.63 -6.89
CA GLY A 28 14.28 7.12 -5.53
C GLY A 28 14.27 5.59 -5.45
N HIS A 29 13.73 5.09 -4.34
CA HIS A 29 13.65 3.66 -4.02
C HIS A 29 12.22 3.17 -4.07
N ALA A 30 12.01 2.07 -4.78
CA ALA A 30 10.79 1.27 -4.70
C ALA A 30 10.93 0.22 -3.58
N MET A 31 10.02 0.25 -2.61
CA MET A 31 9.96 -0.69 -1.49
C MET A 31 8.55 -1.28 -1.37
N SER A 32 8.36 -2.33 -0.57
CA SER A 32 7.06 -2.95 -0.36
C SER A 32 6.86 -3.40 1.08
N THR A 33 5.59 -3.46 1.52
CA THR A 33 5.21 -4.27 2.68
C THR A 33 4.26 -5.41 2.25
N PRO A 34 4.58 -6.68 2.57
CA PRO A 34 5.79 -7.12 3.26
C PRO A 34 7.07 -6.91 2.44
N GLY A 35 8.20 -6.77 3.13
CA GLY A 35 9.51 -6.59 2.50
C GLY A 35 9.95 -7.79 1.67
N ALA A 36 10.85 -7.58 0.69
CA ALA A 36 11.29 -8.62 -0.23
C ALA A 36 11.82 -9.90 0.45
N ALA A 37 12.53 -9.75 1.57
CA ALA A 37 13.07 -10.87 2.35
C ALA A 37 11.99 -11.79 2.96
N LEU A 38 10.75 -11.32 3.09
CA LEU A 38 9.64 -12.11 3.63
C LEU A 38 8.83 -12.81 2.53
N ARG A 39 9.13 -12.59 1.24
CA ARG A 39 8.31 -13.13 0.13
C ARG A 39 8.24 -14.65 0.12
N GLU A 40 9.38 -15.30 0.33
CA GLU A 40 9.51 -16.76 0.28
C GLU A 40 8.79 -17.43 1.46
N CYS A 41 8.89 -16.85 2.66
CA CYS A 41 8.26 -17.42 3.85
C CYS A 41 6.81 -16.96 4.06
N ARG A 42 6.34 -15.92 3.36
CA ARG A 42 4.99 -15.33 3.54
C ARG A 42 3.91 -16.40 3.53
N GLN A 43 3.88 -17.25 2.50
CA GLN A 43 2.82 -18.26 2.35
C GLN A 43 2.85 -19.29 3.49
N ALA A 44 4.04 -19.73 3.90
CA ALA A 44 4.19 -20.64 5.02
C ALA A 44 3.71 -20.02 6.34
N VAL A 45 4.01 -18.74 6.58
CA VAL A 45 3.54 -18.02 7.78
C VAL A 45 2.02 -17.85 7.77
N LEU A 46 1.43 -17.45 6.65
CA LEU A 46 -0.03 -17.29 6.54
C LEU A 46 -0.77 -18.63 6.68
N HIS A 47 -0.17 -19.72 6.17
CA HIS A 47 -0.71 -21.06 6.35
C HIS A 47 -0.61 -21.52 7.82
N ALA A 48 0.50 -21.25 8.49
CA ALA A 48 0.66 -21.56 9.91
C ALA A 48 -0.35 -20.82 10.80
N PHE A 49 -0.78 -19.62 10.37
CA PHE A 49 -1.80 -18.81 11.05
C PHE A 49 -3.17 -18.89 10.38
N ALA A 50 -3.49 -19.93 9.60
CA ALA A 50 -4.70 -19.99 8.78
C ALA A 50 -6.00 -19.64 9.55
N GLU A 51 -6.10 -20.06 10.81
CA GLU A 51 -7.27 -19.87 11.70
C GLU A 51 -7.18 -18.63 12.62
N ASP A 52 -6.13 -17.81 12.50
CA ASP A 52 -5.89 -16.65 13.37
C ASP A 52 -5.60 -15.38 12.56
N GLU A 53 -6.66 -14.60 12.30
CA GLU A 53 -6.57 -13.33 11.58
C GLU A 53 -5.76 -12.27 12.33
N LEU A 54 -5.75 -12.28 13.67
CA LEU A 54 -4.93 -11.36 14.45
C LEU A 54 -3.44 -11.68 14.25
N ALA A 55 -3.06 -12.96 14.28
CA ALA A 55 -1.68 -13.37 14.01
C ALA A 55 -1.22 -12.98 12.59
N LYS A 56 -2.08 -13.17 11.57
CA LYS A 56 -1.80 -12.69 10.20
C LYS A 56 -1.62 -11.17 10.17
N ALA A 57 -2.49 -10.41 10.82
CA ALA A 57 -2.39 -8.95 10.89
C ALA A 57 -1.11 -8.48 11.59
N LEU A 58 -0.71 -9.14 12.68
CA LEU A 58 0.54 -8.84 13.40
C LEU A 58 1.79 -9.16 12.58
N PHE A 59 1.77 -10.22 11.76
CA PHE A 59 2.85 -10.51 10.81
C PHE A 59 3.06 -9.36 9.81
N TYR A 60 1.98 -8.87 9.18
CA TYR A 60 2.08 -7.72 8.29
C TYR A 60 2.51 -6.45 9.03
N THR A 61 1.99 -6.23 10.24
CA THR A 61 2.36 -5.10 11.11
C THR A 61 3.86 -5.10 11.43
N ALA A 62 4.45 -6.27 11.70
CA ALA A 62 5.88 -6.40 11.91
C ALA A 62 6.69 -5.96 10.68
N SER A 63 6.23 -6.32 9.46
CA SER A 63 6.87 -5.85 8.24
C SER A 63 6.69 -4.34 8.03
N VAL A 64 5.53 -3.77 8.36
CA VAL A 64 5.29 -2.31 8.30
C VAL A 64 6.28 -1.58 9.21
N SER A 65 6.44 -2.03 10.46
CA SER A 65 7.41 -1.46 11.41
C SER A 65 8.84 -1.51 10.88
N SER A 66 9.29 -2.67 10.37
CA SER A 66 10.65 -2.84 9.86
C SER A 66 10.92 -2.00 8.60
N GLN A 67 10.03 -2.07 7.61
CA GLN A 67 10.19 -1.35 6.34
C GLN A 67 10.03 0.16 6.51
N GLY A 68 9.14 0.61 7.40
CA GLY A 68 8.97 2.01 7.74
C GLY A 68 10.24 2.65 8.30
N ARG A 69 10.94 1.96 9.22
CA ARG A 69 12.24 2.42 9.75
C ARG A 69 13.31 2.54 8.67
N GLN A 70 13.34 1.59 7.73
CA GLN A 70 14.27 1.64 6.60
C GLN A 70 13.95 2.78 5.64
N ALA A 71 12.67 2.98 5.32
CA ALA A 71 12.18 4.05 4.47
C ALA A 71 12.50 5.43 5.05
N ARG A 72 12.23 5.64 6.35
CA ARG A 72 12.52 6.92 7.02
C ARG A 72 14.01 7.26 7.01
N LYS A 73 14.89 6.29 7.28
CA LYS A 73 16.35 6.50 7.22
C LYS A 73 16.83 6.96 5.83
N LYS A 74 16.23 6.45 4.75
CA LYS A 74 16.52 6.90 3.39
C LYS A 74 15.97 8.31 3.14
N ALA A 75 14.74 8.57 3.57
CA ALA A 75 14.12 9.89 3.44
C ALA A 75 14.91 10.99 4.17
N GLU A 76 15.42 10.72 5.37
CA GLU A 76 16.27 11.63 6.15
C GLU A 76 17.61 11.96 5.47
N ARG A 77 18.08 11.10 4.54
CA ARG A 77 19.25 11.37 3.69
C ARG A 77 18.92 12.19 2.45
N GLY A 78 17.67 12.64 2.32
CA GLY A 78 17.19 13.39 1.17
C GLY A 78 16.87 12.52 -0.04
N GLU A 79 16.68 11.21 0.15
CA GLU A 79 16.30 10.25 -0.90
C GLU A 79 14.76 10.05 -0.94
N TRP A 80 14.18 9.78 -2.11
CA TRP A 80 12.77 9.43 -2.21
C TRP A 80 12.54 7.94 -1.97
N VAL A 81 11.47 7.58 -1.27
CA VAL A 81 11.03 6.21 -1.06
C VAL A 81 9.54 6.10 -1.37
N PHE A 82 9.18 5.15 -2.22
CA PHE A 82 7.80 4.83 -2.56
C PHE A 82 7.52 3.40 -2.11
N MET A 83 6.51 3.24 -1.25
CA MET A 83 6.18 1.96 -0.62
C MET A 83 4.89 1.40 -1.20
N ASP A 84 4.97 0.23 -1.84
CA ASP A 84 3.79 -0.55 -2.25
C ASP A 84 3.17 -1.21 -1.02
N ARG A 85 2.00 -0.68 -0.62
CA ARG A 85 1.28 -0.97 0.64
C ARG A 85 2.03 -0.57 1.89
N TYR A 86 1.30 -0.11 2.89
CA TYR A 86 1.82 0.18 4.22
C TYR A 86 0.76 -0.09 5.30
N TRP A 87 0.69 0.77 6.32
CA TRP A 87 -0.21 0.60 7.45
C TRP A 87 -1.70 0.61 7.05
N ALA A 88 -2.11 1.46 6.10
CA ALA A 88 -3.51 1.56 5.71
C ALA A 88 -4.02 0.23 5.13
N SER A 89 -3.26 -0.41 4.24
CA SER A 89 -3.57 -1.78 3.77
C SER A 89 -3.64 -2.78 4.93
N THR A 90 -2.65 -2.78 5.82
CA THR A 90 -2.59 -3.75 6.93
C THR A 90 -3.82 -3.65 7.82
N PHE A 91 -4.18 -2.44 8.21
CA PHE A 91 -5.34 -2.18 9.05
C PHE A 91 -6.66 -2.50 8.34
N ALA A 92 -6.83 -2.03 7.09
CA ALA A 92 -8.07 -2.19 6.33
C ALA A 92 -8.44 -3.68 6.14
N TYR A 93 -7.48 -4.51 5.74
CA TYR A 93 -7.73 -5.95 5.56
C TYR A 93 -7.94 -6.67 6.89
N ALA A 94 -7.20 -6.31 7.95
CA ALA A 94 -7.42 -6.91 9.27
C ALA A 94 -8.85 -6.63 9.77
N LYS A 95 -9.33 -5.38 9.65
CA LYS A 95 -10.69 -5.02 10.03
C LYS A 95 -11.75 -5.74 9.17
N ALA A 96 -11.56 -5.79 7.85
CA ALA A 96 -12.49 -6.48 6.95
C ALA A 96 -12.56 -7.99 7.21
N ARG A 97 -11.47 -8.61 7.70
CA ARG A 97 -11.43 -10.01 8.15
C ARG A 97 -11.90 -10.23 9.58
N GLY A 98 -12.44 -9.20 10.24
CA GLY A 98 -13.06 -9.34 11.56
C GLY A 98 -12.09 -9.31 12.74
N VAL A 99 -10.86 -8.80 12.57
CA VAL A 99 -9.96 -8.58 13.71
C VAL A 99 -10.55 -7.50 14.62
N THR A 100 -10.90 -7.89 15.85
CA THR A 100 -11.52 -7.00 16.86
C THR A 100 -10.52 -6.37 17.83
N ALA A 101 -9.27 -6.84 17.84
CA ALA A 101 -8.22 -6.28 18.68
C ALA A 101 -7.90 -4.82 18.28
N GLU A 102 -7.54 -3.98 19.24
CA GLU A 102 -7.23 -2.55 19.05
C GLU A 102 -5.85 -2.32 18.40
N ILE A 103 -5.60 -2.97 17.26
CA ILE A 103 -4.34 -2.85 16.52
C ILE A 103 -4.13 -1.44 15.94
N GLU A 104 -5.17 -0.61 15.84
CA GLU A 104 -5.07 0.77 15.38
C GLU A 104 -4.09 1.59 16.21
N THR A 105 -4.05 1.34 17.52
CA THR A 105 -3.15 2.02 18.46
C THR A 105 -1.67 1.81 18.14
N LEU A 106 -1.32 0.72 17.45
CA LEU A 106 0.05 0.47 17.00
C LEU A 106 0.53 1.53 15.99
N SER A 107 -0.38 2.19 15.28
CA SER A 107 -0.05 3.29 14.35
C SER A 107 0.76 4.40 15.02
N LEU A 108 0.53 4.66 16.31
CA LEU A 108 1.25 5.66 17.12
C LEU A 108 2.73 5.32 17.29
N SER A 109 3.10 4.05 17.15
CA SER A 109 4.48 3.55 17.26
C SER A 109 5.11 3.25 15.90
N LEU A 110 4.34 3.32 14.81
CA LEU A 110 4.83 3.11 13.46
C LEU A 110 5.32 4.41 12.85
N ILE A 111 6.35 4.31 12.01
CA ILE A 111 6.80 5.45 11.21
C ILE A 111 5.66 5.86 10.28
N GLN A 112 5.24 7.12 10.34
CA GLN A 112 4.26 7.64 9.41
C GLN A 112 4.94 8.01 8.08
N PRO A 113 4.34 7.69 6.92
CA PRO A 113 4.76 8.26 5.65
C PRO A 113 4.48 9.77 5.63
N ASP A 114 5.24 10.51 4.84
CA ASP A 114 4.99 11.94 4.61
C ASP A 114 3.71 12.15 3.78
N LEU A 115 3.34 11.15 2.97
CA LEU A 115 2.10 11.14 2.21
C LEU A 115 1.63 9.71 1.95
N THR A 116 0.34 9.46 2.12
CA THR A 116 -0.34 8.24 1.71
C THR A 116 -1.23 8.53 0.50
N VAL A 117 -0.93 7.91 -0.63
CA VAL A 117 -1.65 8.05 -1.90
C VAL A 117 -2.48 6.80 -2.15
N LEU A 118 -3.80 6.92 -2.15
CA LEU A 118 -4.72 5.86 -2.53
C LEU A 118 -5.02 5.92 -4.02
N LEU A 119 -4.74 4.82 -4.72
CA LEU A 119 -5.14 4.63 -6.12
C LEU A 119 -6.48 3.90 -6.19
N LEU A 120 -7.43 4.51 -6.90
CA LEU A 120 -8.73 3.90 -7.23
C LEU A 120 -8.78 3.50 -8.70
N LEU A 121 -9.51 2.43 -8.97
CA LEU A 121 -9.75 1.91 -10.31
C LEU A 121 -11.18 1.38 -10.36
N ASN A 122 -11.90 1.64 -11.45
CA ASN A 122 -13.23 1.07 -11.63
C ASN A 122 -13.19 -0.46 -11.56
N GLU A 123 -14.22 -1.03 -10.94
CA GLU A 123 -14.21 -2.45 -10.57
C GLU A 123 -14.14 -3.39 -11.78
N SER A 124 -14.83 -3.05 -12.88
CA SER A 124 -14.83 -3.88 -14.10
C SER A 124 -13.42 -4.03 -14.71
N GLU A 125 -12.64 -2.95 -14.76
CA GLU A 125 -11.25 -2.99 -15.23
C GLU A 125 -10.35 -3.72 -14.22
N ARG A 126 -10.55 -3.51 -12.92
CA ARG A 126 -9.81 -4.20 -11.86
C ARG A 126 -10.01 -5.71 -11.96
N GLN A 127 -11.24 -6.17 -12.14
CA GLN A 127 -11.57 -7.58 -12.35
C GLN A 127 -10.90 -8.12 -13.60
N ARG A 128 -10.98 -7.40 -14.73
CA ARG A 128 -10.32 -7.79 -15.98
C ARG A 128 -8.81 -7.99 -15.78
N ARG A 129 -8.15 -7.09 -15.05
CA ARG A 129 -6.71 -7.21 -14.72
C ARG A 129 -6.40 -8.39 -13.82
N LEU A 130 -7.22 -8.64 -12.79
CA LEU A 130 -7.07 -9.78 -11.90
C LEU A 130 -7.22 -11.11 -12.65
N HIS A 131 -8.24 -11.24 -13.49
CA HIS A 131 -8.45 -12.43 -14.31
C HIS A 131 -7.30 -12.68 -15.29
N ALA A 132 -6.81 -11.63 -15.96
CA ALA A 132 -5.74 -11.75 -16.93
C ALA A 132 -4.41 -12.23 -16.32
N ARG A 133 -4.13 -11.92 -15.05
CA ARG A 133 -2.88 -12.33 -14.36
C ARG A 133 -2.99 -13.63 -13.57
N GLY A 134 -4.19 -14.21 -13.44
CA GLY A 134 -4.49 -15.30 -12.52
C GLY A 134 -4.69 -14.79 -11.09
N ALA A 135 -5.95 -14.63 -10.68
CA ALA A 135 -6.29 -14.15 -9.35
C ALA A 135 -5.86 -15.13 -8.25
N THR A 136 -5.25 -14.60 -7.20
CA THR A 136 -4.92 -15.34 -5.96
C THR A 136 -6.14 -15.47 -5.05
N VAL A 137 -6.09 -16.33 -4.03
CA VAL A 137 -7.18 -16.46 -3.05
C VAL A 137 -7.45 -15.12 -2.37
N GLU A 138 -6.40 -14.37 -2.01
CA GLU A 138 -6.55 -13.04 -1.41
C GLU A 138 -7.15 -12.00 -2.38
N ASP A 139 -6.91 -12.13 -3.69
CA ASP A 139 -7.55 -11.27 -4.69
C ASP A 139 -9.07 -11.51 -4.73
N MET A 140 -9.48 -12.78 -4.57
CA MET A 140 -10.89 -13.19 -4.64
C MET A 140 -11.74 -12.62 -3.51
N GLU A 141 -11.17 -12.40 -2.32
CA GLU A 141 -11.89 -11.79 -1.17
C GLU A 141 -12.48 -10.43 -1.55
N THR A 142 -11.71 -9.62 -2.29
CA THR A 142 -12.13 -8.28 -2.73
C THR A 142 -13.09 -8.29 -3.92
N LEU A 143 -13.47 -9.46 -4.44
CA LEU A 143 -14.56 -9.56 -5.41
C LEU A 143 -15.93 -9.49 -4.72
N ASP A 144 -16.02 -9.91 -3.46
CA ASP A 144 -17.18 -9.65 -2.61
C ASP A 144 -17.34 -8.12 -2.42
N PRO A 145 -18.46 -7.52 -2.86
CA PRO A 145 -18.69 -6.10 -2.72
C PRO A 145 -18.66 -5.60 -1.27
N ILE A 146 -19.13 -6.39 -0.31
CA ILE A 146 -19.19 -5.98 1.10
C ILE A 146 -17.78 -5.91 1.68
N PHE A 147 -17.00 -6.97 1.49
CA PHE A 147 -15.60 -7.01 1.92
C PHE A 147 -14.79 -5.90 1.25
N ARG A 148 -14.95 -5.73 -0.07
CA ARG A 148 -14.29 -4.67 -0.84
C ARG A 148 -14.61 -3.28 -0.29
N GLN A 149 -15.88 -3.00 -0.01
CA GLN A 149 -16.29 -1.69 0.50
C GLN A 149 -15.68 -1.42 1.88
N CYS A 150 -15.69 -2.41 2.78
CA CYS A 150 -15.04 -2.27 4.09
C CYS A 150 -13.55 -1.94 3.97
N VAL A 151 -12.82 -2.61 3.07
CA VAL A 151 -11.41 -2.30 2.81
C VAL A 151 -11.24 -0.88 2.25
N LEU A 152 -12.07 -0.48 1.27
CA LEU A 152 -11.97 0.84 0.64
C LEU A 152 -12.25 1.97 1.63
N ASP A 153 -13.24 1.83 2.50
CA ASP A 153 -13.59 2.84 3.51
C ASP A 153 -12.39 3.12 4.43
N GLU A 154 -11.72 2.06 4.90
CA GLU A 154 -10.54 2.20 5.76
C GLU A 154 -9.31 2.75 5.03
N LEU A 155 -9.14 2.40 3.75
CA LEU A 155 -8.08 2.98 2.92
C LEU A 155 -8.33 4.47 2.68
N GLN A 156 -9.56 4.87 2.37
CA GLN A 156 -9.94 6.26 2.13
C GLN A 156 -9.77 7.11 3.41
N ALA A 157 -10.18 6.59 4.56
CA ALA A 157 -10.04 7.27 5.85
C ALA A 157 -8.57 7.57 6.23
N ARG A 158 -7.60 6.85 5.64
CA ARG A 158 -6.16 6.99 5.93
C ARG A 158 -5.35 7.57 4.77
N ALA A 159 -6.00 7.89 3.65
CA ALA A 159 -5.34 8.49 2.50
C ALA A 159 -5.23 10.00 2.68
N ASN A 160 -4.07 10.56 2.30
CA ASN A 160 -3.92 12.02 2.16
C ASN A 160 -4.35 12.48 0.76
N LEU A 161 -4.11 11.65 -0.25
CA LEU A 161 -4.55 11.87 -1.63
C LEU A 161 -5.29 10.65 -2.14
N VAL A 162 -6.38 10.88 -2.86
CA VAL A 162 -7.13 9.84 -3.57
C VAL A 162 -7.08 10.17 -5.05
N ILE A 163 -6.60 9.23 -5.86
CA ILE A 163 -6.43 9.42 -7.30
C ILE A 163 -7.15 8.28 -8.02
N ASP A 164 -8.19 8.63 -8.78
CA ASP A 164 -8.82 7.71 -9.71
C ASP A 164 -7.98 7.61 -10.98
N ILE A 165 -7.51 6.41 -11.27
CA ILE A 165 -6.67 6.10 -12.43
C ILE A 165 -7.44 5.39 -13.55
N THR A 166 -8.78 5.38 -13.46
CA THR A 166 -9.66 4.78 -14.47
C THR A 166 -9.45 5.43 -15.83
N GLY A 167 -9.28 4.59 -16.86
CA GLY A 167 -9.08 5.05 -18.24
C GLY A 167 -7.67 5.54 -18.55
N LEU A 168 -6.78 5.66 -17.56
CA LEU A 168 -5.41 6.10 -17.77
C LEU A 168 -4.49 4.93 -18.14
N ASN A 169 -3.57 5.17 -19.07
CA ASN A 169 -2.46 4.28 -19.34
C ASN A 169 -1.32 4.44 -18.29
N VAL A 170 -0.33 3.56 -18.32
CA VAL A 170 0.76 3.54 -17.32
C VAL A 170 1.51 4.87 -17.23
N ALA A 171 1.79 5.53 -18.37
CA ALA A 171 2.50 6.79 -18.39
C ALA A 171 1.64 7.95 -17.84
N GLU A 172 0.35 7.98 -18.18
CA GLU A 172 -0.60 8.96 -17.65
C GLU A 172 -0.78 8.82 -16.14
N VAL A 173 -0.86 7.59 -15.63
CA VAL A 173 -0.89 7.32 -14.19
C VAL A 173 0.38 7.84 -13.51
N ALA A 174 1.56 7.50 -14.03
CA ALA A 174 2.82 7.96 -13.46
C ALA A 174 2.93 9.49 -13.44
N ASN A 175 2.50 10.16 -14.51
CA ASN A 175 2.47 11.63 -14.59
C ASN A 175 1.48 12.25 -13.60
N SER A 176 0.26 11.72 -13.53
CA SER A 176 -0.78 12.20 -12.59
C SER A 176 -0.32 12.06 -11.14
N VAL A 177 0.16 10.87 -10.76
CA VAL A 177 0.58 10.58 -9.38
C VAL A 177 1.85 11.38 -9.02
N SER A 178 2.83 11.47 -9.91
CA SER A 178 4.05 12.25 -9.66
C SER A 178 3.77 13.76 -9.54
N GLY A 179 2.87 14.29 -10.37
CA GLY A 179 2.41 15.68 -10.28
C GLY A 179 1.72 15.97 -8.94
N ALA A 180 0.82 15.08 -8.52
CA ALA A 180 0.12 15.20 -7.24
C ALA A 180 1.09 15.12 -6.04
N ILE A 181 2.08 14.23 -6.09
CA ILE A 181 3.13 14.13 -5.07
C ILE A 181 4.01 15.39 -5.04
N ARG A 182 4.36 15.98 -6.19
CA ARG A 182 5.13 17.24 -6.21
C ARG A 182 4.35 18.41 -5.62
N ALA A 183 3.03 18.46 -5.81
CA ALA A 183 2.19 19.53 -5.30
C ALA A 183 1.96 19.46 -3.77
N ASN A 184 1.85 18.25 -3.22
CA ASN A 184 1.42 17.98 -1.85
C ASN A 184 2.47 17.30 -0.96
N GLY A 185 3.57 16.83 -1.54
CA GLY A 185 4.64 16.15 -0.81
C GLY A 185 5.46 17.09 0.07
N PRO A 186 6.44 16.54 0.81
CA PRO A 186 7.25 17.31 1.74
C PRO A 186 7.90 18.52 1.04
N ARG A 187 7.55 19.73 1.51
CA ARG A 187 8.18 20.99 1.07
C ARG A 187 9.39 21.25 1.96
N THR A 188 10.49 21.74 1.37
CA THR A 188 11.61 22.29 2.16
C THR A 188 11.10 23.40 3.06
N VAL A 189 11.30 23.26 4.37
CA VAL A 189 11.56 24.45 5.20
C VAL A 189 13.00 24.82 4.86
N ALA A 190 13.15 25.90 4.11
CA ALA A 190 14.47 26.51 3.88
C ALA A 190 15.01 27.11 5.18
#